data_AF-A0A564VZ37-F1
#
_entry.id   AF-A0A564VZ37-F1
#
_cell.length_a   1.000
_cell.length_b   1.000
_cell.length_c   1.000
_cell.angle_alpha   90.00
_cell.angle_beta   90.00
_cell.angle_gamma   90.00
#
_symmetry.space_group_name_H-M   'P 1'
#
loop_
_entity.id
_entity.type
_entity.pdbx_description
1 polymer ?
#
loop_
_entity_poly.entity_id
_entity_poly.type
_entity_poly.pdbx_seq_one_letter_code
_entity_poly.pdbx_strand_id
1 'polypeptide(L)' 'MKKLEKIIAGGYIRNIQIDREGNYIMITAPNRRVNEKIYITVTCPSCGAKNQVIKGRLSTCEYCGQRLTP' A
#
# COMPACT_ATOMS: atom_id res chain seq x y z
N MET A 1 12.45 -29.40 3.94
CA MET A 1 12.35 -28.02 3.41
C MET A 1 10.90 -27.55 3.36
N LYS A 2 10.31 -27.05 4.47
CA LYS A 2 8.96 -26.39 4.47
C LYS A 2 8.79 -25.42 5.66
N LYS A 3 9.82 -24.64 5.99
CA LYS A 3 9.77 -23.74 7.17
C LYS A 3 8.78 -22.60 6.97
N LEU A 4 8.77 -21.98 5.79
CA LEU A 4 7.88 -20.87 5.46
C LEU A 4 6.41 -21.31 5.35
N GLU A 5 6.14 -22.44 4.71
CA GLU A 5 4.77 -22.98 4.59
C GLU A 5 4.15 -23.27 5.96
N LYS A 6 4.92 -23.83 6.91
CA LYS A 6 4.45 -24.05 8.29
C LYS A 6 4.14 -22.75 9.01
N ILE A 7 4.92 -21.69 8.77
CA ILE A 7 4.72 -20.37 9.38
C ILE A 7 3.45 -19.71 8.84
N ILE A 8 3.20 -19.83 7.53
CA ILE A 8 1.97 -19.34 6.87
C ILE A 8 0.75 -20.15 7.33
N ALA A 9 0.85 -21.49 7.32
CA ALA A 9 -0.23 -22.37 7.76
C ALA A 9 -0.55 -22.21 9.26
N GLY A 10 0.46 -21.94 10.09
CA GLY A 10 0.29 -21.62 11.51
C GLY A 10 -0.27 -20.22 11.77
N GLY A 11 -0.50 -19.41 10.73
CA GLY A 11 -1.07 -18.08 10.84
C GLY A 11 -0.14 -17.05 11.51
N TYR A 12 1.15 -17.34 11.61
CA TYR A 12 2.16 -16.41 12.14
C TYR A 12 2.50 -15.31 11.11
N ILE A 13 2.46 -15.67 9.83
CA ILE A 13 2.49 -14.73 8.71
C ILE A 13 1.19 -14.90 7.95
N ARG A 14 0.45 -13.80 7.78
CA ARG A 14 -0.84 -13.77 7.08
C ARG A 14 -0.75 -12.78 5.92
N ASN A 15 -1.78 -12.76 5.08
CA ASN A 15 -1.95 -11.75 4.04
C ASN A 15 -0.86 -11.78 2.97
N ILE A 16 -0.31 -12.97 2.70
CA ILE A 16 0.60 -13.23 1.59
C ILE A 16 0.15 -14.48 0.84
N GLN A 17 0.42 -14.52 -0.46
CA GLN A 17 0.34 -15.69 -1.31
C GLN A 17 1.71 -15.87 -1.99
N ILE A 18 2.14 -17.13 -2.14
CA ILE A 18 3.39 -17.44 -2.83
C ILE A 18 3.04 -17.94 -4.22
N ASP A 19 3.45 -17.21 -5.24
CA ASP A 19 3.47 -17.68 -6.62
C ASP A 19 4.83 -18.33 -6.90
N ARG A 20 4.83 -19.65 -7.09
CA ARG A 20 6.05 -20.42 -7.41
C ARG A 20 6.35 -20.51 -8.89
N GLU A 21 5.36 -20.26 -9.73
CA GLU A 21 5.50 -20.30 -11.17
C GLU A 21 6.14 -19.00 -11.65
N GLY A 22 5.68 -17.87 -11.11
CA GLY A 22 6.27 -16.55 -11.34
C GLY A 22 7.41 -16.18 -10.40
N ASN A 23 7.71 -16.98 -9.37
CA ASN A 23 8.73 -16.71 -8.35
C ASN A 23 8.56 -15.36 -7.61
N TYR A 24 7.34 -15.03 -7.17
CA TYR A 24 7.09 -13.82 -6.37
C TYR A 24 6.09 -14.07 -5.22
N ILE A 25 6.10 -13.16 -4.25
CA ILE A 25 5.17 -13.16 -3.12
C ILE A 25 4.17 -12.04 -3.33
N MET A 26 2.89 -12.39 -3.43
CA MET A 26 1.79 -11.44 -3.53
C MET A 26 1.31 -11.07 -2.13
N ILE A 27 1.16 -9.78 -1.83
CA ILE A 27 0.63 -9.31 -0.54
C ILE A 27 -0.88 -9.15 -0.70
N THR A 28 -1.67 -10.00 -0.03
CA THR A 28 -3.10 -10.20 -0.31
C THR A 28 -4.06 -9.54 0.67
N ALA A 29 -3.58 -8.87 1.71
CA ALA A 29 -4.42 -7.97 2.47
C ALA A 29 -3.87 -6.55 2.48
N PRO A 30 -4.71 -5.54 2.22
CA PRO A 30 -4.42 -4.18 2.62
C PRO A 30 -4.36 -4.19 4.13
N ASN A 31 -3.16 -4.03 4.68
CA ASN A 31 -2.95 -4.01 6.10
C ASN A 31 -3.57 -2.71 6.62
N ARG A 32 -4.87 -2.72 6.97
CA ARG A 32 -5.70 -1.51 7.22
C ARG A 32 -5.01 -0.51 8.17
N ARG A 33 -4.38 -1.03 9.23
CA ARG A 33 -3.62 -0.23 10.22
C ARG A 33 -2.32 0.38 9.69
N VAL A 34 -1.70 -0.25 8.70
CA VAL A 34 -0.53 0.28 8.00
C VAL A 34 -0.99 1.27 6.93
N ASN A 35 -2.06 0.97 6.19
CA ASN A 35 -2.65 1.90 5.22
C ASN A 35 -3.11 3.21 5.91
N GLU A 36 -3.78 3.16 7.05
CA GLU A 36 -4.16 4.38 7.80
C GLU A 36 -2.94 5.20 8.28
N LYS A 37 -1.78 4.59 8.48
CA LYS A 37 -0.54 5.29 8.89
C LYS A 37 0.30 5.80 7.72
N ILE A 38 0.16 5.19 6.55
CA ILE A 38 0.94 5.50 5.35
C ILE A 38 0.18 6.49 4.46
N TYR A 39 -1.14 6.40 4.36
CA TYR A 39 -1.94 7.28 3.52
C TYR A 39 -2.46 8.49 4.29
N ILE A 40 -2.25 9.70 3.76
CA ILE A 40 -2.79 10.96 4.26
C ILE A 40 -3.68 11.60 3.20
N THR A 41 -4.66 12.39 3.65
CA THR A 41 -5.50 13.19 2.76
C THR A 41 -4.90 14.58 2.60
N VAL A 42 -4.59 14.98 1.38
CA VAL A 42 -4.05 16.30 1.04
C VAL A 42 -5.03 17.02 0.12
N THR A 43 -5.37 18.27 0.46
CA THR A 43 -6.18 19.13 -0.41
C THR A 43 -5.29 19.78 -1.44
N CYS A 44 -5.63 19.62 -2.73
CA CYS A 44 -4.88 20.23 -3.82
C CYS A 44 -5.01 21.76 -3.78
N PRO A 45 -3.92 22.54 -3.73
CA PRO A 45 -3.99 24.00 -3.67
C PRO A 45 -4.49 24.64 -4.96
N SER A 46 -4.37 23.94 -6.10
CA SER A 46 -4.80 24.45 -7.41
C SER A 46 -6.29 24.26 -7.70
N CYS A 47 -6.89 23.11 -7.37
CA CYS A 47 -8.28 22.79 -7.72
C CYS A 47 -9.18 22.48 -6.51
N GLY A 48 -8.64 22.46 -5.28
CA GLY A 48 -9.40 22.17 -4.06
C GLY A 48 -9.78 20.69 -3.87
N ALA A 49 -9.45 19.80 -4.80
CA ALA A 49 -9.78 18.39 -4.70
C ALA A 49 -8.98 17.69 -3.58
N LYS A 50 -9.61 16.75 -2.87
CA LYS A 50 -8.97 15.95 -1.82
C LYS A 50 -8.37 14.70 -2.43
N ASN A 51 -7.06 14.52 -2.27
CA ASN A 51 -6.30 13.38 -2.78
C ASN A 51 -5.83 12.53 -1.61
N GLN A 52 -5.88 11.20 -1.74
CA GLN A 52 -5.27 10.28 -0.78
C GLN A 52 -3.87 9.87 -1.28
N VAL A 53 -2.83 10.27 -0.55
CA VAL A 53 -1.43 10.09 -0.97
C VAL A 53 -0.61 9.39 0.12
N ILE A 54 0.52 8.79 -0.26
CA ILE A 54 1.45 8.20 0.70
C ILE A 54 2.29 9.30 1.37
N LYS A 55 2.30 9.36 2.70
CA LYS A 55 3.09 10.30 3.50
C LYS A 55 4.56 10.24 3.11
N GLY A 56 5.15 11.40 2.78
CA GLY A 56 6.55 11.52 2.36
C GLY A 56 6.84 11.12 0.91
N ARG A 57 5.84 10.65 0.14
CA ARG A 57 6.00 10.36 -1.28
C ARG A 57 5.57 11.56 -2.14
N LEU A 58 6.41 11.90 -3.12
CA LEU A 58 6.03 12.87 -4.15
C LEU A 58 4.82 12.35 -4.94
N SER A 59 3.77 13.16 -4.97
CA SER A 59 2.50 12.82 -5.61
C SER A 59 1.98 14.00 -6.42
N THR A 60 1.11 13.74 -7.38
CA THR A 60 0.39 14.74 -8.19
C THR A 60 -1.10 14.61 -7.94
N CYS A 61 -1.83 15.72 -8.10
CA CYS A 61 -3.27 15.73 -8.02
C CYS A 61 -3.86 14.88 -9.14
N GLU A 62 -4.70 13.91 -8.78
CA GLU A 62 -5.37 13.02 -9.74
C GLU A 62 -6.36 13.75 -10.65
N TYR A 63 -6.77 14.97 -10.27
CA TYR A 63 -7.78 15.76 -11.00
C TYR A 63 -7.19 16.82 -11.93
N CYS A 64 -6.11 17.50 -11.53
CA CYS A 64 -5.55 18.61 -12.30
C CYS A 64 -4.04 18.47 -12.61
N GLY A 65 -3.40 17.39 -12.16
CA GLY A 65 -1.98 17.14 -12.41
C GLY A 65 -1.01 18.00 -11.59
N GLN A 66 -1.50 18.98 -10.83
CA GLN A 66 -0.65 19.82 -9.98
C GLN A 66 0.13 18.97 -8.98
N ARG A 67 1.41 19.25 -8.79
CA ARG A 67 2.24 18.59 -7.77
C ARG A 67 1.69 18.87 -6.37
N LEU A 68 1.48 17.82 -5.59
CA LEU A 68 1.05 17.90 -4.20
C LEU A 68 2.28 17.95 -3.30
N THR A 69 2.23 18.80 -2.28
CA THR A 69 3.17 18.83 -1.16
C THR A 69 2.47 18.22 0.06
N PRO A 70 2.68 16.93 0.34
CA PRO A 70 2.08 16.23 1.48
C PRO A 70 2.66 16.65 2.83
#